data_AF-A0A8S9V210-F1
#
_entry.id   AF-A0A8S9V210-F1
#
_cell.length_a   1.000
_cell.length_b   1.000
_cell.length_c   1.000
_cell.angle_alpha   90.00
_cell.angle_beta   90.00
_cell.angle_gamma   90.00
#
_symmetry.space_group_name_H-M   'P 1'
#
loop_
_entity.id
_entity.type
_entity.pdbx_description
1 polymer ?
#
loop_
_entity_poly.entity_id
_entity_poly.type
_entity_poly.pdbx_seq_one_letter_code
_entity_poly.pdbx_strand_id
1 'polypeptide(L)'
;MTGEAVDSASPETLEQQLVCLALVAIADPLRPGTREAVASCQKAGIVVRMVTGDSALTARSIARECGILTEEEEEETYTVMEGPDFRALVLNAHGQLRQEIFEQVWPSLRVLAPDAAATGSCDGRRETARTMHRYFELPM
;
A
#
# COMPACT_ATOMS: atom_id res chain seq x y z
N MET A 1 34.99 39.61 -28.17
CA MET A 1 34.63 38.26 -27.72
C MET A 1 33.89 38.39 -26.40
N THR A 2 32.60 38.74 -26.46
CA THR A 2 31.75 38.80 -25.27
C THR A 2 31.18 37.40 -25.07
N GLY A 3 31.65 36.72 -24.03
CA GLY A 3 31.05 35.46 -23.61
C GLY A 3 29.66 35.73 -23.07
N GLU A 4 28.63 35.34 -23.82
CA GLU A 4 27.27 35.28 -23.28
C GLU A 4 27.21 34.15 -22.26
N ALA A 5 26.78 34.50 -21.05
CA ALA A 5 26.53 33.57 -19.98
C ALA A 5 25.51 32.54 -20.45
N VAL A 6 25.85 31.26 -20.34
CA VAL A 6 24.95 30.15 -20.61
C VAL A 6 23.82 30.26 -19.59
N ASP A 7 22.62 30.57 -20.08
CA ASP A 7 21.40 30.67 -19.31
C ASP A 7 21.21 29.40 -18.49
N SER A 8 21.01 29.56 -17.18
CA SER A 8 20.79 28.47 -16.25
C SER A 8 19.39 27.90 -16.48
N ALA A 9 19.23 27.12 -17.55
CA ALA A 9 17.96 26.52 -17.91
C ALA A 9 17.52 25.57 -16.80
N SER A 10 16.41 25.90 -16.13
CA SER A 10 15.82 25.05 -15.11
C SER A 10 15.16 23.82 -15.77
N PRO A 11 15.11 22.65 -15.10
CA PRO A 11 14.50 21.43 -15.65
C PRO A 11 13.08 21.65 -16.19
N GLU A 12 12.29 22.49 -15.51
CA GLU A 12 10.90 22.79 -15.85
C GLU A 12 10.77 23.56 -17.17
N THR A 13 11.83 24.27 -17.58
CA THR A 13 11.86 24.99 -18.86
C THR A 13 12.23 24.05 -20.01
N LEU A 14 13.06 23.02 -19.74
CA LEU A 14 13.50 22.04 -20.73
C LEU A 14 12.43 20.98 -21.05
N GLU A 15 11.49 20.73 -20.13
CA GLU A 15 10.45 19.70 -20.26
C GLU A 15 9.17 20.17 -20.98
N GLN A 16 9.24 21.27 -21.74
CA GLN A 16 8.09 21.83 -22.48
C GLN A 16 8.06 21.39 -23.95
N GLN A 17 6.86 21.36 -24.56
CA GLN A 17 6.64 21.06 -25.99
C GLN A 17 7.24 19.72 -26.47
N LEU A 18 7.32 18.73 -25.58
CA LEU A 18 7.84 17.39 -25.90
C LEU A 18 6.87 16.62 -26.80
N VAL A 19 7.44 15.74 -27.65
CA VAL A 19 6.68 14.76 -28.44
C VAL A 19 6.75 13.40 -27.75
N CYS A 20 5.59 12.82 -27.42
CA CYS A 20 5.53 11.47 -26.86
C CYS A 20 5.96 10.45 -27.93
N LEU A 21 7.05 9.72 -27.67
CA LEU A 21 7.56 8.70 -28.59
C LEU A 21 7.02 7.31 -28.27
N ALA A 22 7.08 6.91 -26.99
CA ALA A 22 6.69 5.59 -26.54
C ALA A 22 6.29 5.59 -25.05
N LEU A 23 5.46 4.61 -24.67
CA LEU A 23 5.14 4.28 -23.29
C LEU A 23 5.76 2.93 -22.96
N VAL A 24 6.47 2.84 -21.83
CA VAL A 24 7.06 1.60 -21.34
C VAL A 24 6.46 1.30 -19.96
N ALA A 25 5.98 0.07 -19.77
CA ALA A 25 5.51 -0.43 -18.49
C ALA A 25 6.51 -1.43 -17.93
N ILE A 26 6.85 -1.28 -16.65
CA ILE A 26 7.76 -2.17 -15.91
C ILE A 26 6.97 -2.72 -14.73
N ALA A 27 7.11 -4.02 -14.46
CA ALA A 27 6.45 -4.70 -13.35
C ALA A 27 7.45 -5.54 -12.56
N ASP A 28 7.19 -5.71 -11.27
CA ASP A 28 7.87 -6.70 -10.42
C ASP A 28 7.02 -7.98 -10.36
N PRO A 29 7.39 -9.04 -11.09
CA PRO A 29 6.57 -10.24 -11.16
C PRO A 29 6.57 -11.01 -9.84
N LEU A 30 5.48 -11.73 -9.57
CA LEU A 30 5.42 -12.61 -8.41
C LEU A 30 6.51 -13.67 -8.44
N ARG A 31 7.04 -13.98 -7.25
CA ARG A 31 8.00 -15.08 -7.10
C ARG A 31 7.30 -16.41 -7.40
N PRO A 32 7.95 -17.35 -8.12
CA PRO A 32 7.42 -18.69 -8.31
C PRO A 32 7.10 -19.36 -6.96
N GLY A 33 5.94 -20.01 -6.85
CA GLY A 33 5.52 -20.67 -5.61
C GLY A 33 4.73 -19.77 -4.63
N THR A 34 4.63 -18.46 -4.88
CA THR A 34 3.95 -17.52 -3.96
C THR A 34 2.49 -17.88 -3.77
N ARG A 35 1.76 -18.13 -4.87
CA ARG A 35 0.33 -18.47 -4.83
C ARG A 35 0.09 -19.80 -4.10
N GLU A 36 0.93 -20.79 -4.34
CA GLU A 36 0.85 -22.10 -3.70
C GLU A 36 1.10 -22.01 -2.20
N ALA A 37 2.05 -21.17 -1.77
CA ALA A 37 2.31 -20.90 -0.37
C ALA A 37 1.13 -20.22 0.32
N VAL A 38 0.56 -19.17 -0.31
CA VAL A 38 -0.64 -18.48 0.19
C VAL A 38 -1.81 -19.46 0.35
N ALA A 39 -2.08 -20.27 -0.68
CA ALA A 39 -3.14 -21.27 -0.64
C ALA A 39 -2.91 -22.33 0.44
N SER A 40 -1.66 -22.73 0.69
CA SER A 40 -1.31 -23.68 1.75
C SER A 40 -1.56 -23.09 3.14
N CYS A 41 -1.21 -21.82 3.37
CA CYS A 41 -1.52 -21.10 4.61
C CYS A 41 -3.04 -21.02 4.83
N GLN A 42 -3.80 -20.63 3.81
CA GLN A 42 -5.26 -20.53 3.90
C GLN A 42 -5.92 -21.89 4.19
N LYS A 43 -5.47 -22.98 3.57
CA LYS A 43 -5.94 -24.35 3.87
C LYS A 43 -5.67 -24.77 5.31
N ALA A 44 -4.62 -24.23 5.92
CA ALA A 44 -4.31 -24.45 7.33
C ALA A 44 -5.09 -23.53 8.28
N GLY A 45 -6.00 -22.69 7.76
CA GLY A 45 -6.76 -21.71 8.56
C GLY A 45 -5.97 -20.45 8.92
N ILE A 46 -4.82 -20.20 8.29
CA ILE A 46 -4.02 -19.00 8.50
C ILE A 46 -4.49 -17.90 7.56
N VAL A 47 -4.91 -16.76 8.13
CA VAL A 47 -5.29 -15.57 7.36
C VAL A 47 -4.04 -14.83 6.90
N VAL A 48 -3.78 -14.85 5.60
CA VAL A 48 -2.66 -14.13 4.97
C VAL A 48 -3.07 -12.67 4.72
N ARG A 49 -2.19 -11.73 5.07
CA ARG A 49 -2.38 -10.29 4.83
C ARG A 49 -1.15 -9.69 4.16
N MET A 50 -1.37 -8.72 3.27
CA MET A 50 -0.32 -7.97 2.58
C MET A 50 -0.16 -6.59 3.21
N VAL A 51 1.08 -6.22 3.50
CA VAL A 51 1.48 -4.85 3.82
C VAL A 51 2.53 -4.44 2.79
N THR A 52 2.26 -3.40 2.02
CA THR A 52 3.17 -2.95 0.95
C THR A 52 3.45 -1.45 1.02
N GLY A 53 4.50 -1.03 0.32
CA GLY A 53 4.82 0.37 0.03
C GLY A 53 4.33 0.84 -1.34
N ASP A 54 3.66 -0.02 -2.11
CA ASP A 54 3.03 0.32 -3.40
C ASP A 54 1.66 0.95 -3.21
N SER A 55 1.16 1.68 -4.20
CA SER A 55 -0.19 2.26 -4.16
C SER A 55 -1.27 1.19 -3.93
N ALA A 56 -2.40 1.58 -3.34
CA ALA A 56 -3.53 0.67 -3.10
C ALA A 56 -4.02 -0.05 -4.37
N LEU A 57 -3.96 0.64 -5.52
CA LEU A 57 -4.31 0.06 -6.82
C LEU A 57 -3.37 -1.09 -7.22
N THR A 58 -2.06 -0.86 -7.11
CA THR A 58 -1.05 -1.89 -7.42
C THR A 58 -1.14 -3.03 -6.41
N ALA A 59 -1.24 -2.72 -5.12
CA ALA A 59 -1.36 -3.70 -4.04
C ALA A 59 -2.56 -4.64 -4.25
N ARG A 60 -3.71 -4.10 -4.63
CA ARG A 60 -4.93 -4.86 -4.95
C ARG A 60 -4.70 -5.83 -6.10
N SER A 61 -4.07 -5.38 -7.19
CA SER A 61 -3.74 -6.24 -8.33
C SER A 61 -2.83 -7.39 -7.93
N ILE A 62 -1.75 -7.10 -7.20
CA ILE A 62 -0.77 -8.10 -6.74
C ILE A 62 -1.42 -9.07 -5.75
N ALA A 63 -2.26 -8.59 -4.83
CA ALA A 63 -2.91 -9.43 -3.84
C ALA A 63 -3.91 -10.41 -4.46
N ARG A 64 -4.63 -10.02 -5.52
CA ARG A 64 -5.44 -10.94 -6.34
C ARG A 64 -4.56 -11.98 -7.02
N GLU A 65 -3.46 -11.56 -7.62
CA GLU A 65 -2.54 -12.47 -8.31
C GLU A 65 -1.91 -13.49 -7.34
N CYS A 66 -1.60 -13.08 -6.12
CA CYS A 66 -1.15 -13.96 -5.03
C CYS A 66 -2.22 -14.90 -4.49
N GLY A 67 -3.51 -14.62 -4.72
CA GLY A 67 -4.63 -15.33 -4.08
C GLY A 67 -4.88 -14.91 -2.62
N ILE A 68 -4.37 -13.75 -2.19
CA ILE A 68 -4.67 -13.15 -0.88
C ILE A 68 -6.07 -12.52 -0.90
N LEU A 69 -6.45 -11.96 -2.04
CA LEU A 69 -7.78 -11.42 -2.32
C LEU A 69 -8.51 -12.32 -3.30
N THR A 70 -9.77 -12.62 -2.99
CA THR A 70 -10.72 -13.18 -3.96
C THR A 70 -11.51 -12.06 -4.64
N GLU A 71 -12.12 -12.34 -5.79
CA GLU A 71 -12.99 -11.37 -6.49
C GLU A 71 -14.22 -10.98 -5.63
N GLU A 72 -14.72 -11.91 -4.81
CA GLU A 72 -15.87 -11.69 -3.93
C GLU A 72 -15.51 -10.77 -2.75
N GLU A 73 -14.37 -11.01 -2.07
CA GLU A 73 -13.94 -10.22 -0.90
C GLU A 73 -13.56 -8.78 -1.28
N GLU A 74 -13.25 -8.53 -2.53
CA GLU A 74 -12.70 -7.25 -2.96
C GLU A 74 -13.69 -6.09 -2.88
N GLU A 75 -14.97 -6.37 -3.12
CA GLU A 75 -16.03 -5.38 -3.04
C GLU A 75 -16.37 -5.04 -1.58
N GLU A 76 -15.84 -5.79 -0.60
CA GLU A 76 -16.06 -5.51 0.80
C GLU A 76 -15.27 -4.28 1.27
N THR A 77 -15.94 -3.46 2.08
CA THR A 77 -15.50 -2.11 2.49
C THR A 77 -14.12 -2.06 3.16
N TYR A 78 -13.71 -3.11 3.86
CA TYR A 78 -12.50 -3.10 4.69
C TYR A 78 -11.38 -4.00 4.19
N THR A 79 -11.56 -4.63 3.04
CA THR A 79 -10.63 -5.64 2.53
C THR A 79 -9.29 -5.03 2.09
N VAL A 80 -9.34 -3.84 1.49
CA VAL A 80 -8.17 -3.07 1.07
C VAL A 80 -8.27 -1.67 1.66
N MET A 81 -7.29 -1.28 2.47
CA MET A 81 -7.27 0.03 3.11
C MET A 81 -5.91 0.72 2.93
N GLU A 82 -5.92 2.04 2.97
CA GLU A 82 -4.70 2.84 3.12
C GLU A 82 -4.40 3.06 4.60
N GLY A 83 -3.11 3.25 4.92
CA GLY A 83 -2.62 3.43 6.28
C GLY A 83 -3.31 4.56 7.06
N PRO A 84 -3.46 5.78 6.51
CA PRO A 84 -4.15 6.88 7.19
C PRO A 84 -5.62 6.56 7.49
N ASP A 85 -6.34 5.98 6.54
CA ASP A 85 -7.76 5.62 6.70
C ASP A 85 -7.92 4.56 7.79
N PHE A 86 -7.07 3.52 7.75
CA PHE A 86 -7.05 2.50 8.79
C PHE A 86 -6.79 3.12 10.17
N ARG A 87 -5.77 3.98 10.31
CA ARG A 87 -5.46 4.65 11.58
C ARG A 87 -6.58 5.56 12.04
N ALA A 88 -7.17 6.37 11.16
CA ALA A 88 -8.27 7.26 11.49
C ALA A 88 -9.52 6.51 11.96
N LEU A 89 -9.73 5.29 11.42
CA LEU A 89 -10.84 4.44 11.80
C LEU A 89 -10.62 3.77 13.16
N VAL A 90 -9.44 3.17 13.36
CA VAL A 90 -9.16 2.32 14.53
C VAL A 90 -8.54 3.07 15.70
N LEU A 91 -8.06 4.30 15.53
CA LEU A 91 -7.48 5.11 16.61
C LEU A 91 -8.41 6.25 17.02
N ASN A 92 -8.42 6.58 18.31
CA ASN A 92 -9.09 7.78 18.81
C ASN A 92 -8.17 9.02 18.71
N ALA A 93 -8.68 10.19 19.10
CA ALA A 93 -7.93 11.45 19.08
C ALA A 93 -6.65 11.45 19.95
N HIS A 94 -6.52 10.50 20.87
CA HIS A 94 -5.35 10.31 21.73
C HIS A 94 -4.40 9.21 21.22
N GLY A 95 -4.65 8.67 20.02
CA GLY A 95 -3.85 7.59 19.43
C GLY A 95 -4.06 6.22 20.08
N GLN A 96 -5.14 6.03 20.83
CA GLN A 96 -5.49 4.75 21.47
C GLN A 96 -6.41 3.92 20.56
N LEU A 97 -6.26 2.59 20.60
CA LEU A 97 -7.07 1.67 19.81
C LEU A 97 -8.54 1.69 20.25
N ARG A 98 -9.43 1.81 19.28
CA ARG A 98 -10.87 1.54 19.41
C ARG A 98 -11.09 0.05 19.16
N GLN A 99 -11.00 -0.76 20.21
CA GLN A 99 -11.09 -2.23 20.14
C GLN A 99 -12.30 -2.70 19.32
N GLU A 100 -13.49 -2.17 19.61
CA GLU A 100 -14.75 -2.53 18.93
C GLU A 100 -14.67 -2.35 17.40
N ILE A 101 -14.11 -1.22 16.96
CA ILE A 101 -13.96 -0.92 15.53
C ILE A 101 -12.89 -1.81 14.90
N PHE A 102 -11.79 -2.04 15.62
CA PHE A 102 -10.73 -2.91 15.15
C PHE A 102 -11.22 -4.36 14.97
N GLU A 103 -11.98 -4.90 15.92
CA GLU A 103 -12.56 -6.25 15.83
C GLU A 103 -13.54 -6.39 14.67
N GLN A 104 -14.20 -5.29 14.27
CA GLN A 104 -15.06 -5.27 13.09
C GLN A 104 -14.25 -5.27 11.77
N VAL A 105 -13.12 -4.55 11.73
CA VAL A 105 -12.32 -4.32 10.51
C VAL A 105 -11.30 -5.42 10.28
N TRP A 106 -10.65 -5.89 11.34
CA TRP A 106 -9.53 -6.83 11.28
C TRP A 106 -9.86 -8.16 10.58
N PRO A 107 -11.02 -8.80 10.80
CA PRO A 107 -11.36 -10.07 10.16
C PRO A 107 -11.41 -10.00 8.63
N SER A 108 -11.87 -8.88 8.06
CA SER A 108 -11.97 -8.68 6.61
C SER A 108 -10.73 -8.02 6.00
N LEU A 109 -9.94 -7.26 6.77
CA LEU A 109 -8.73 -6.63 6.24
C LEU A 109 -7.74 -7.66 5.67
N ARG A 110 -7.36 -7.47 4.40
CA ARG A 110 -6.38 -8.31 3.67
C ARG A 110 -5.19 -7.52 3.19
N VAL A 111 -5.37 -6.27 2.74
CA VAL A 111 -4.31 -5.45 2.16
C VAL A 111 -4.25 -4.09 2.85
N LEU A 112 -3.05 -3.70 3.27
CA LEU A 112 -2.77 -2.38 3.81
C LEU A 112 -1.67 -1.71 2.98
N ALA A 113 -2.04 -0.60 2.34
CA ALA A 113 -1.18 0.18 1.45
C ALA A 113 -0.81 1.53 2.10
N PRO A 114 0.22 2.25 1.61
CA PRO A 114 0.49 3.60 2.05
C PRO A 114 -0.55 4.58 1.48
N ASP A 115 -0.50 5.80 2.01
CA ASP A 115 -1.31 6.93 1.56
C ASP A 115 -1.02 7.29 0.10
N ALA A 116 -2.07 7.39 -0.72
CA ALA A 116 -1.96 7.86 -2.11
C ALA A 116 -1.52 9.33 -2.21
N ALA A 117 -1.79 10.16 -1.21
CA ALA A 117 -1.48 11.60 -1.19
C ALA A 117 -0.13 11.94 -0.54
N ALA A 118 0.49 11.02 0.23
CA ALA A 118 1.76 11.26 0.91
C ALA A 118 2.98 10.80 0.09
N THR A 119 3.11 11.29 -1.14
CA THR A 119 4.38 11.20 -1.90
C THR A 119 5.43 12.13 -1.28
N GLY A 120 6.05 11.72 -0.17
CA GLY A 120 7.24 12.43 0.36
C GLY A 120 7.65 12.14 1.80
N SER A 121 6.76 11.63 2.66
CA SER A 121 7.10 11.36 4.08
C SER A 121 7.34 9.87 4.35
N CYS A 122 8.60 9.50 4.63
CA CYS A 122 8.96 8.16 5.09
C CYS A 122 8.35 7.79 6.46
N ASP A 123 7.81 8.76 7.20
CA ASP A 123 7.35 8.60 8.58
C ASP A 123 6.02 7.84 8.66
N GLY A 124 5.06 8.19 7.80
CA GLY A 124 3.72 7.57 7.79
C GLY A 124 3.72 6.07 7.43
N ARG A 125 4.71 5.59 6.65
CA ARG A 125 4.85 4.17 6.31
C ARG A 125 5.31 3.33 7.49
N ARG A 126 6.22 3.88 8.32
CA ARG A 126 6.73 3.20 9.52
C ARG A 126 5.68 3.18 10.62
N GLU A 127 4.87 4.22 10.71
CA GLU A 127 3.81 4.34 11.71
C GLU A 127 2.72 3.28 11.51
N THR A 128 2.23 3.07 10.29
CA THR A 128 1.25 1.99 10.00
C THR A 128 1.74 0.62 10.43
N ALA A 129 2.99 0.26 10.07
CA ALA A 129 3.57 -1.03 10.43
C ALA A 129 3.80 -1.15 11.94
N ARG A 130 4.16 -0.07 12.64
CA ARG A 130 4.29 -0.03 14.11
C ARG A 130 2.95 -0.15 14.81
N THR A 131 1.91 0.50 14.28
CA THR A 131 0.53 0.35 14.73
C THR A 131 0.13 -1.12 14.67
N MET A 132 0.31 -1.79 13.52
CA MET A 132 0.04 -3.23 13.40
C MET A 132 0.91 -4.09 14.33
N HIS A 133 2.22 -3.81 14.43
CA HIS A 133 3.13 -4.59 15.28
C HIS A 133 2.75 -4.54 16.76
N ARG A 134 2.38 -3.36 17.28
CA ARG A 134 1.87 -3.23 18.66
C ARG A 134 0.63 -4.07 18.91
N TYR A 135 -0.16 -4.36 17.87
CA TYR A 135 -1.41 -5.10 18.00
C TYR A 135 -1.24 -6.61 17.85
N PHE A 136 -0.27 -7.09 17.06
CA PHE A 136 0.07 -8.52 17.04
C PHE A 136 0.58 -9.05 18.40
N GLU A 137 0.93 -8.15 19.33
CA GLU A 137 1.35 -8.48 20.70
C GLU A 137 0.22 -8.37 21.74
N LEU A 138 -0.98 -7.94 21.37
CA LEU A 138 -2.12 -7.92 22.29
C LEU A 138 -2.71 -9.34 22.42
N PRO A 139 -3.04 -9.79 23.65
CA PRO A 139 -3.77 -11.04 23.83
C PRO A 139 -5.16 -10.90 23.21
N MET A 140 -5.41 -11.71 22.19
CA MET A 140 -6.74 -11.93 21.59
C MET A 140 -7.65 -12.66 22.58
#